data_AF-A0A3Q4GS07-F1
#
_entry.id   AF-A0A3Q4GS07-F1
#
_cell.length_a   1.000
_cell.length_b   1.000
_cell.length_c   1.000
_cell.angle_alpha   90.00
_cell.angle_beta   90.00
_cell.angle_gamma   90.00
#
_symmetry.space_group_name_H-M   'P 1'
#
loop_
_entity.id
_entity.type
_entity.pdbx_description
1 polymer ?
#
loop_
_entity_poly.entity_id
_entity_poly.type
_entity_poly.pdbx_seq_one_letter_code
_entity_poly.pdbx_strand_id
1 'polypeptide(L)'
;MSTSNPLANYSTELHDDQADKVDKYLHNLQLSDKTLMDVSLRFRREMDKGLCRDTNPTAAVKMLPTFVRSTPDGTEQGEFLALDLGGSNFRVLLVKVMGNGEQKVEMESQIYDIPEHIMRGSGSEFFDHIAACLANYLDKMGMKDKKLPLGFTFSFPCQQTKLDEAVLMSWTKGFRSSGVEGQDVVSLLRKSIKKRGVIIQIYKHLNIWKGIETVLIKCSCSYIHWLATVLGTVVLVWTSFCFQNLILDGNNRQETFWFALP
;
A
#
# COMPACT_ATOMS: atom_id res chain seq x y z
N MET A 1 -14.36 58.81 -26.90
CA MET A 1 -15.54 58.06 -26.43
C MET A 1 -15.36 56.62 -26.86
N SER A 2 -14.95 55.77 -25.94
CA SER A 2 -14.65 54.35 -26.17
C SER A 2 -15.96 53.57 -26.22
N THR A 3 -16.30 52.99 -27.37
CA THR A 3 -17.50 52.16 -27.52
C THR A 3 -17.20 50.75 -27.00
N SER A 4 -17.72 50.41 -25.83
CA SER A 4 -17.75 49.05 -25.30
C SER A 4 -18.69 48.18 -26.14
N ASN A 5 -18.22 46.99 -26.54
CA ASN A 5 -18.96 46.06 -27.39
C ASN A 5 -20.01 45.28 -26.55
N PRO A 6 -21.33 45.47 -26.74
CA PRO A 6 -22.37 44.90 -25.86
C PRO A 6 -22.39 43.37 -25.85
N LEU A 7 -22.03 42.73 -26.96
CA LEU A 7 -21.99 41.28 -27.10
C LEU A 7 -20.82 40.64 -26.34
N ALA A 8 -19.71 41.37 -26.19
CA ALA A 8 -18.59 40.91 -25.37
C ALA A 8 -19.01 40.87 -23.90
N ASN A 9 -19.63 41.95 -23.40
CA ASN A 9 -20.11 42.03 -22.01
C ASN A 9 -21.22 41.00 -21.69
N TYR A 10 -22.14 40.74 -22.61
CA TYR A 10 -23.23 39.79 -22.40
C TYR A 10 -22.75 38.33 -22.30
N SER A 11 -21.70 37.98 -23.05
CA SER A 11 -21.11 36.63 -23.01
C SER A 11 -20.24 36.41 -21.77
N THR A 12 -19.60 37.46 -21.22
CA THR A 12 -18.90 37.39 -19.91
C THR A 12 -19.89 37.27 -18.76
N GLU A 13 -20.99 38.05 -18.77
CA GLU A 13 -22.04 38.01 -17.73
C GLU A 13 -22.75 36.64 -17.66
N LEU A 14 -22.99 35.99 -18.82
CA LEU A 14 -23.56 34.63 -18.88
C LEU A 14 -22.58 33.54 -18.39
N HIS A 15 -21.27 33.75 -18.60
CA HIS A 15 -20.23 32.82 -18.14
C HIS A 15 -20.01 32.94 -16.61
N ASP A 16 -20.14 34.16 -16.07
CA ASP A 16 -20.09 34.45 -14.63
C ASP A 16 -21.29 33.84 -13.88
N ASP A 17 -22.52 33.94 -14.42
CA ASP A 17 -23.72 33.39 -13.76
C ASP A 17 -23.69 31.85 -13.65
N GLN A 18 -23.06 31.16 -14.61
CA GLN A 18 -22.85 29.72 -14.52
C GLN A 18 -21.75 29.35 -13.52
N ALA A 19 -20.65 30.10 -13.49
CA ALA A 19 -19.57 29.90 -12.52
C ALA A 19 -20.06 30.12 -11.09
N ASP A 20 -20.82 31.19 -10.84
CA ASP A 20 -21.43 31.50 -9.54
C ASP A 20 -22.40 30.41 -9.06
N LYS A 21 -23.17 29.82 -9.98
CA LYS A 21 -24.06 28.68 -9.66
C LYS A 21 -23.26 27.44 -9.28
N VAL A 22 -22.16 27.16 -9.98
CA VAL A 22 -21.26 26.05 -9.66
C VAL A 22 -20.60 26.28 -8.31
N ASP A 23 -20.08 27.47 -8.03
CA ASP A 23 -19.43 27.78 -6.76
C ASP A 23 -20.41 27.73 -5.58
N LYS A 24 -21.64 28.22 -5.74
CA LYS A 24 -22.70 28.04 -4.74
C LYS A 24 -23.03 26.57 -4.51
N TYR A 25 -23.02 25.75 -5.55
CA TYR A 25 -23.26 24.32 -5.42
C TYR A 25 -22.09 23.59 -4.74
N LEU A 26 -20.85 24.00 -5.02
CA LEU A 26 -19.63 23.41 -4.51
C LEU A 26 -19.10 24.08 -3.22
N HIS A 27 -19.79 25.07 -2.66
CA HIS A 27 -19.30 25.84 -1.50
C HIS A 27 -18.90 24.95 -0.31
N ASN A 28 -19.63 23.86 -0.06
CA ASN A 28 -19.32 22.91 1.02
C ASN A 28 -18.07 22.06 0.75
N LEU A 29 -17.59 22.01 -0.49
CA LEU A 29 -16.36 21.35 -0.90
C LEU A 29 -15.15 22.31 -0.92
N GLN A 30 -15.40 23.63 -0.84
CA GLN A 30 -14.37 24.64 -0.71
C GLN A 30 -13.93 24.73 0.76
N LEU A 31 -12.88 23.97 1.09
CA LEU A 31 -12.36 23.91 2.46
C LEU A 31 -11.43 25.09 2.74
N SER A 32 -11.80 25.93 3.71
CA SER A 32 -10.93 26.99 4.22
C SER A 32 -9.69 26.42 4.93
N ASP A 33 -8.60 27.19 5.00
CA ASP A 33 -7.41 26.83 5.78
C ASP A 33 -7.72 26.49 7.24
N LYS A 34 -8.69 27.20 7.83
CA LYS A 34 -9.17 26.92 9.19
C LYS A 34 -9.80 25.54 9.29
N THR A 35 -10.62 25.17 8.30
CA THR A 35 -11.25 23.84 8.23
C THR A 35 -10.19 22.75 8.05
N LEU A 36 -9.24 22.96 7.13
CA LEU A 36 -8.13 22.01 6.90
C LEU A 36 -7.27 21.82 8.16
N MET A 37 -7.01 22.90 8.91
CA MET A 37 -6.27 22.82 10.17
C MET A 37 -7.06 22.06 11.26
N ASP A 38 -8.37 22.30 11.39
CA ASP A 38 -9.23 21.53 12.32
C ASP A 38 -9.24 20.04 11.97
N VAL A 39 -9.38 19.70 10.69
CA VAL A 39 -9.31 18.31 10.20
C VAL A 39 -7.94 17.70 10.53
N SER A 40 -6.84 18.42 10.30
CA SER A 40 -5.49 17.97 10.63
C SER A 40 -5.31 17.67 12.12
N LEU A 41 -5.79 18.55 13.00
CA LEU A 41 -5.72 18.37 14.45
C LEU A 41 -6.56 17.16 14.91
N ARG A 42 -7.75 16.98 14.35
CA ARG A 42 -8.60 15.81 14.64
C ARG A 42 -7.92 14.52 14.19
N PHE A 43 -7.32 14.52 12.99
CA PHE A 43 -6.58 13.37 12.48
C PHE A 43 -5.40 13.02 13.37
N ARG A 44 -4.62 14.02 13.82
CA ARG A 44 -3.53 13.83 14.79
C ARG A 44 -4.01 13.18 16.08
N ARG A 45 -5.11 13.66 16.66
CA ARG A 45 -5.69 13.08 17.87
C ARG A 45 -6.12 11.63 17.69
N GLU A 46 -6.67 11.27 16.52
CA GLU A 46 -7.01 9.88 16.22
C GLU A 46 -5.77 9.00 16.01
N MET A 47 -4.68 9.53 15.44
CA MET A 47 -3.39 8.83 15.40
C MET A 47 -2.83 8.58 16.80
N ASP A 48 -2.88 9.58 17.69
CA ASP A 48 -2.41 9.43 19.07
C ASP A 48 -3.21 8.36 19.83
N LYS A 49 -4.53 8.33 19.64
CA LYS A 49 -5.39 7.25 20.16
C LYS A 49 -5.04 5.89 19.57
N GLY A 50 -4.79 5.84 18.26
CA GLY A 50 -4.36 4.62 17.60
C GLY A 50 -3.04 4.07 18.12
N LEU A 51 -2.08 4.93 18.48
CA LEU A 51 -0.80 4.51 19.03
C LEU A 51 -0.90 4.07 20.50
N CYS A 52 -1.85 4.62 21.25
CA CYS A 52 -2.02 4.31 22.66
C CYS A 52 -2.73 2.96 22.87
N ARG A 53 -2.09 2.07 23.63
CA ARG A 53 -2.57 0.71 23.93
C ARG A 53 -4.03 0.68 24.39
N ASP A 54 -4.42 1.57 25.30
CA ASP A 54 -5.73 1.54 25.94
C ASP A 54 -6.85 2.10 25.05
N THR A 55 -6.50 2.97 24.10
CA THR A 55 -7.49 3.63 23.22
C THR A 55 -7.52 3.05 21.81
N ASN A 56 -6.49 2.31 21.39
CA ASN A 56 -6.40 1.62 20.10
C ASN A 56 -7.62 0.73 19.78
N PRO A 57 -8.17 -0.08 20.72
CA PRO A 57 -9.31 -0.94 20.42
C PRO A 57 -10.53 -0.18 19.87
N THR A 58 -10.72 1.07 20.32
CA THR A 58 -11.83 1.95 19.91
C THR A 58 -11.43 3.05 18.92
N ALA A 59 -10.14 3.20 18.62
CA ALA A 59 -9.65 4.23 17.70
C ALA A 59 -10.16 3.98 16.28
N ALA A 60 -10.57 5.04 15.59
CA ALA A 60 -10.95 4.98 14.18
C ALA A 60 -9.71 4.73 13.30
N VAL A 61 -8.58 5.31 13.71
CA VAL A 61 -7.29 5.17 13.05
C VAL A 61 -6.45 4.15 13.82
N LYS A 62 -6.22 2.97 13.23
CA LYS A 62 -5.70 1.81 13.96
C LYS A 62 -4.20 1.76 14.18
N MET A 63 -3.40 2.60 13.49
CA MET A 63 -1.95 2.69 13.70
C MET A 63 -1.28 1.32 13.79
N LEU A 64 -1.38 0.53 12.72
CA LEU A 64 -0.98 -0.87 12.75
C LEU A 64 0.54 -1.02 12.56
N PRO A 65 1.26 -1.71 13.47
CA PRO A 65 2.71 -1.90 13.34
C PRO A 65 3.05 -2.83 12.17
N THR A 66 4.05 -2.47 11.37
CA THR A 66 4.47 -3.26 10.18
C THR A 66 5.69 -4.16 10.43
N PHE A 67 6.32 -4.05 11.61
CA PHE A 67 7.54 -4.77 11.99
C PHE A 67 8.80 -4.47 11.14
N VAL A 68 8.72 -3.49 10.23
CA VAL A 68 9.89 -2.88 9.60
C VAL A 68 10.52 -1.90 10.60
N ARG A 69 11.82 -2.04 10.86
CA ARG A 69 12.52 -1.28 11.91
C ARG A 69 13.48 -0.21 11.39
N SER A 70 13.90 -0.34 10.13
CA SER A 70 14.83 0.59 9.49
C SER A 70 14.46 0.76 8.02
N THR A 71 14.89 1.87 7.45
CA THR A 71 14.96 2.04 6.00
C THR A 71 16.14 1.24 5.45
N PRO A 72 16.16 0.97 4.14
CA PRO A 72 17.34 0.40 3.50
C PRO A 72 18.58 1.23 3.79
N ASP A 73 19.72 0.55 3.94
CA ASP A 73 21.03 1.20 4.17
C ASP A 73 21.94 1.12 2.92
N GLY A 74 21.46 0.50 1.84
CA GLY A 74 22.19 0.36 0.59
C GLY A 74 23.11 -0.84 0.55
N THR A 75 23.17 -1.65 1.62
CA THR A 75 23.90 -2.93 1.65
C THR A 75 23.08 -4.09 1.07
N GLU A 76 21.83 -3.84 0.70
CA GLU A 76 20.96 -4.86 0.09
C GLU A 76 21.51 -5.31 -1.26
N GLN A 77 21.46 -6.62 -1.49
CA GLN A 77 21.88 -7.23 -2.75
C GLN A 77 21.14 -8.54 -3.00
N GLY A 78 20.97 -8.89 -4.27
CA GLY A 78 20.38 -10.15 -4.70
C GLY A 78 19.12 -9.99 -5.55
N GLU A 79 18.47 -11.13 -5.83
CA GLU A 79 17.24 -11.22 -6.60
C GLU A 79 16.07 -11.51 -5.65
N PHE A 80 14.99 -10.74 -5.77
CA PHE A 80 13.81 -10.83 -4.91
C PHE A 80 12.55 -10.87 -5.78
N LEU A 81 11.57 -11.66 -5.36
CA LEU A 81 10.24 -11.58 -5.92
C LEU A 81 9.37 -10.68 -5.06
N ALA A 82 8.51 -9.89 -5.69
CA ALA A 82 7.45 -9.17 -5.01
C ALA A 82 6.11 -9.46 -5.68
N LEU A 83 5.10 -9.70 -4.86
CA LEU A 83 3.71 -9.77 -5.26
C LEU A 83 3.05 -8.48 -4.83
N ASP A 84 2.39 -7.79 -5.75
CA ASP A 84 1.66 -6.57 -5.46
C ASP A 84 0.19 -6.74 -5.83
N LEU A 85 -0.64 -6.77 -4.79
CA LEU A 85 -2.07 -6.91 -4.93
C LEU A 85 -2.75 -5.55 -4.78
N GLY A 86 -3.13 -5.00 -5.92
CA GLY A 86 -3.88 -3.73 -6.02
C GLY A 86 -5.39 -3.92 -5.86
N GLY A 87 -6.16 -2.95 -6.37
CA GLY A 87 -7.63 -2.99 -6.38
C GLY A 87 -8.24 -3.90 -7.45
N SER A 88 -7.66 -3.94 -8.65
CA SER A 88 -8.17 -4.78 -9.75
C SER A 88 -7.07 -5.55 -10.47
N ASN A 89 -5.81 -5.18 -10.22
CA ASN A 89 -4.64 -5.73 -10.88
C ASN A 89 -3.74 -6.40 -9.86
N PHE A 90 -3.25 -7.58 -10.22
CA PHE A 90 -2.21 -8.30 -9.51
C PHE A 90 -0.90 -8.18 -10.28
N ARG A 91 0.20 -7.86 -9.61
CA ARG A 91 1.50 -7.74 -10.24
C ARG A 91 2.50 -8.71 -9.60
N VAL A 92 3.27 -9.38 -10.44
CA VAL A 92 4.45 -10.14 -10.04
C VAL A 92 5.67 -9.36 -10.50
N LEU A 93 6.62 -9.11 -9.60
CA LEU A 93 7.85 -8.39 -9.89
C LEU A 93 9.07 -9.26 -9.55
N LEU A 94 10.09 -9.17 -10.37
CA LEU A 94 11.46 -9.55 -10.06
C LEU A 94 12.27 -8.28 -9.86
N VAL A 95 12.87 -8.14 -8.68
CA VAL A 95 13.73 -7.02 -8.31
C VAL A 95 15.15 -7.55 -8.17
N LYS A 96 16.09 -6.97 -8.93
CA LYS A 96 17.51 -7.27 -8.85
C LYS A 96 18.23 -6.07 -8.25
N VAL A 97 18.88 -6.27 -7.11
CA VAL A 97 19.66 -5.24 -6.42
C VAL A 97 21.13 -5.59 -6.52
N MET A 98 21.93 -4.71 -7.13
CA MET A 98 23.36 -4.92 -7.33
C MET A 98 24.17 -4.24 -6.22
N GLY A 99 24.99 -5.02 -5.50
CA GLY A 99 25.71 -4.60 -4.28
C GLY A 99 27.10 -3.96 -4.50
N ASN A 100 27.47 -3.65 -5.73
CA ASN A 100 28.82 -3.24 -6.14
C ASN A 100 29.04 -1.71 -6.17
N GLY A 101 28.36 -0.96 -5.30
CA GLY A 101 28.56 0.50 -5.15
C GLY A 101 27.82 1.37 -6.16
N GLU A 102 27.23 0.79 -7.20
CA GLU A 102 26.39 1.52 -8.18
C GLU A 102 24.93 1.68 -7.72
N GLN A 103 24.52 0.99 -6.65
CA GLN A 103 23.16 1.08 -6.09
C GLN A 103 22.06 0.93 -7.17
N LYS A 104 22.32 0.10 -8.20
CA LYS A 104 21.40 -0.05 -9.33
C LYS A 104 20.35 -1.11 -9.00
N VAL A 105 19.09 -0.71 -9.15
CA VAL A 105 17.92 -1.58 -9.00
C VAL A 105 17.30 -1.81 -10.37
N GLU A 106 17.23 -3.07 -10.79
CA GLU A 106 16.52 -3.47 -12.01
C GLU A 106 15.20 -4.15 -11.63
N MET A 107 14.12 -3.80 -12.33
CA MET A 107 12.79 -4.32 -12.07
C MET A 107 12.16 -4.84 -13.34
N GLU A 108 11.73 -6.10 -13.30
CA GLU A 108 10.91 -6.73 -14.34
C GLU A 108 9.56 -7.05 -13.73
N SER A 109 8.45 -6.79 -14.44
CA SER A 109 7.12 -7.03 -13.88
C SER A 109 6.13 -7.56 -14.90
N GLN A 110 5.16 -8.31 -14.41
CA GLN A 110 4.00 -8.73 -15.18
C GLN A 110 2.72 -8.45 -14.39
N ILE A 111 1.75 -7.85 -15.07
CA ILE A 111 0.40 -7.62 -14.55
C ILE A 111 -0.51 -8.77 -14.97
N TYR A 112 -1.37 -9.17 -14.06
CA TYR A 112 -2.40 -10.17 -14.22
C TYR A 112 -3.73 -9.61 -13.72
N ASP A 113 -4.79 -9.88 -14.46
CA ASP A 113 -6.14 -9.53 -14.04
C ASP A 113 -6.63 -10.49 -12.95
N ILE A 114 -7.46 -9.97 -12.04
CA ILE A 114 -8.21 -10.79 -11.08
C ILE A 114 -9.68 -10.72 -11.50
N PRO A 115 -10.24 -11.79 -12.08
CA PRO A 115 -11.64 -11.80 -12.48
C PRO A 115 -12.57 -11.50 -11.29
N GLU A 116 -13.68 -10.80 -11.52
CA GLU A 116 -14.62 -10.41 -10.47
C GLU A 116 -15.17 -11.62 -9.68
N HIS A 117 -15.40 -12.74 -10.37
CA HIS A 117 -15.84 -13.99 -9.72
C HIS A 117 -14.77 -14.58 -8.77
N ILE A 118 -13.48 -14.33 -9.01
CA ILE A 118 -12.39 -14.71 -8.10
C ILE A 118 -12.32 -13.73 -6.92
N MET A 119 -12.47 -12.42 -7.17
CA MET A 119 -12.49 -11.39 -6.12
C MET A 119 -13.62 -11.59 -5.09
N ARG A 120 -14.73 -12.21 -5.51
CA ARG A 120 -15.92 -12.49 -4.68
C ARG A 120 -16.16 -13.98 -4.42
N GLY A 121 -15.25 -14.84 -4.89
CA GLY A 121 -15.35 -16.29 -4.77
C GLY A 121 -14.87 -16.80 -3.41
N SER A 122 -14.37 -18.03 -3.37
CA SER A 122 -13.75 -18.56 -2.15
C SER A 122 -12.31 -18.05 -1.96
N GLY A 123 -11.85 -18.00 -0.71
CA GLY A 123 -10.45 -17.72 -0.41
C GLY A 123 -9.49 -18.71 -1.07
N SER A 124 -9.89 -19.98 -1.19
CA SER A 124 -9.08 -20.99 -1.89
C SER A 124 -8.89 -20.64 -3.36
N GLU A 125 -9.96 -20.31 -4.08
CA GLU A 125 -9.88 -19.91 -5.50
C GLU A 125 -9.05 -18.64 -5.68
N PHE A 126 -9.22 -17.68 -4.76
CA PHE A 126 -8.44 -16.45 -4.77
C PHE A 126 -6.93 -16.72 -4.67
N PHE A 127 -6.48 -17.44 -3.63
CA PHE A 127 -5.05 -17.70 -3.46
C PHE A 127 -4.50 -18.72 -4.48
N ASP A 128 -5.32 -19.64 -4.98
CA ASP A 128 -4.95 -20.54 -6.09
C ASP A 128 -4.71 -19.74 -7.39
N HIS A 129 -5.51 -18.70 -7.67
CA HIS A 129 -5.30 -17.79 -8.81
C HIS A 129 -3.97 -17.02 -8.68
N ILE A 130 -3.70 -16.44 -7.50
CA ILE A 130 -2.44 -15.74 -7.22
C ILE A 130 -1.23 -16.66 -7.40
N ALA A 131 -1.31 -17.89 -6.86
CA ALA A 131 -0.27 -18.90 -7.03
C ALA A 131 -0.09 -19.32 -8.51
N ALA A 132 -1.17 -19.37 -9.27
CA ALA A 132 -1.12 -19.67 -10.70
C ALA A 132 -0.41 -18.58 -11.52
N CYS A 133 -0.70 -17.31 -11.24
CA CYS A 133 -0.03 -16.16 -11.84
C CYS A 133 1.47 -16.15 -11.54
N LEU A 134 1.85 -16.36 -10.26
CA LEU A 134 3.26 -16.46 -9.86
C LEU A 134 4.00 -17.59 -10.61
N ALA A 135 3.41 -18.77 -10.68
CA ALA A 135 4.00 -19.91 -11.38
C ALA A 135 4.15 -19.65 -12.88
N ASN A 136 3.15 -19.00 -13.51
CA ASN A 136 3.21 -18.63 -14.92
C ASN A 136 4.33 -17.62 -15.20
N TYR A 137 4.51 -16.64 -14.32
CA TYR A 137 5.59 -15.66 -14.43
C TYR A 137 6.97 -16.35 -14.37
N LEU A 138 7.19 -17.22 -13.39
CA LEU A 138 8.46 -17.93 -13.25
C LEU A 138 8.77 -18.88 -14.40
N ASP A 139 7.75 -19.48 -14.99
CA ASP A 139 7.90 -20.31 -16.19
C ASP A 139 8.44 -19.50 -17.37
N LYS A 140 7.81 -18.35 -17.66
CA LYS A 140 8.21 -17.44 -18.73
C LYS A 140 9.64 -16.95 -18.57
N MET A 141 10.06 -16.76 -17.32
CA MET A 141 11.40 -16.30 -16.99
C MET A 141 12.44 -17.43 -16.92
N GLY A 142 12.04 -18.70 -17.06
CA GLY A 142 12.96 -19.84 -16.91
C GLY A 142 13.52 -19.99 -15.48
N MET A 143 12.74 -19.59 -14.47
CA MET A 143 13.17 -19.51 -13.06
C MET A 143 12.42 -20.48 -12.13
N LYS A 144 11.80 -21.53 -12.67
CA LYS A 144 11.03 -22.52 -11.89
C LYS A 144 11.83 -23.20 -10.78
N ASP A 145 13.13 -23.39 -10.98
CA ASP A 145 14.02 -24.10 -10.06
C ASP A 145 14.81 -23.15 -9.13
N LYS A 146 14.66 -21.83 -9.30
CA LYS A 146 15.31 -20.83 -8.44
C LYS A 146 14.53 -20.67 -7.14
N LYS A 147 15.27 -20.55 -6.04
CA LYS A 147 14.71 -20.22 -4.72
C LYS A 147 14.92 -18.74 -4.47
N LEU A 148 13.85 -17.96 -4.56
CA LEU A 148 13.88 -16.52 -4.39
C LEU A 148 13.08 -16.10 -3.15
N PRO A 149 13.56 -15.14 -2.33
CA PRO A 149 12.73 -14.53 -1.29
C PRO A 149 11.51 -13.84 -1.92
N LEU A 150 10.37 -13.88 -1.23
CA LEU A 150 9.10 -13.35 -1.73
C LEU A 150 8.53 -12.32 -0.76
N GLY A 151 8.43 -11.07 -1.20
CA GLY A 151 7.59 -10.07 -0.56
C GLY A 151 6.16 -10.18 -1.08
N PHE A 152 5.16 -10.01 -0.21
CA PHE A 152 3.75 -9.96 -0.59
C PHE A 152 3.10 -8.69 -0.09
N THR A 153 3.00 -7.71 -0.99
CA THR A 153 2.27 -6.47 -0.80
C THR A 153 0.77 -6.77 -0.87
N PHE A 154 0.18 -7.07 0.29
CA PHE A 154 -1.23 -7.37 0.45
C PHE A 154 -1.96 -6.14 0.98
N SER A 155 -2.59 -5.42 0.05
CA SER A 155 -3.09 -4.07 0.28
C SER A 155 -4.44 -4.01 1.02
N PHE A 156 -4.58 -4.72 2.13
CA PHE A 156 -5.81 -4.77 2.92
C PHE A 156 -5.54 -4.61 4.42
N PRO A 157 -6.55 -4.19 5.19
CA PRO A 157 -6.55 -4.26 6.63
C PRO A 157 -6.13 -5.63 7.17
N CYS A 158 -4.88 -5.81 7.59
CA CYS A 158 -4.39 -6.97 8.33
C CYS A 158 -3.72 -6.61 9.66
N GLN A 159 -3.96 -7.43 10.68
CA GLN A 159 -3.23 -7.41 11.93
C GLN A 159 -1.96 -8.27 11.80
N GLN A 160 -0.82 -7.76 12.25
CA GLN A 160 0.45 -8.48 12.23
C GLN A 160 1.00 -8.66 13.65
N THR A 161 1.58 -9.83 13.91
CA THR A 161 2.35 -10.12 15.14
C THR A 161 3.84 -10.29 14.87
N LYS A 162 4.20 -10.52 13.60
CA LYS A 162 5.56 -10.69 13.06
C LYS A 162 5.56 -10.44 11.55
N LEU A 163 6.75 -10.31 10.96
CA LEU A 163 6.92 -9.99 9.53
C LEU A 163 6.32 -11.02 8.56
N ASP A 164 6.21 -12.28 8.96
CA ASP A 164 5.76 -13.38 8.10
C ASP A 164 4.36 -13.89 8.44
N GLU A 165 3.55 -13.02 9.05
CA GLU A 165 2.14 -13.25 9.39
C GLU A 165 1.34 -11.98 9.09
N ALA A 166 0.15 -12.12 8.51
CA ALA A 166 -0.87 -11.08 8.63
C ALA A 166 -2.27 -11.66 8.56
N VAL A 167 -3.04 -11.41 9.61
CA VAL A 167 -4.43 -11.83 9.72
C VAL A 167 -5.31 -10.77 9.10
N LEU A 168 -6.04 -11.09 8.02
CA LEU A 168 -6.95 -10.15 7.39
C LEU A 168 -8.06 -9.75 8.37
N MET A 169 -8.24 -8.46 8.62
CA MET A 169 -9.30 -7.90 9.44
C MET A 169 -10.60 -7.76 8.64
N SER A 170 -10.52 -7.12 7.48
CA SER A 170 -11.68 -6.92 6.61
C SER A 170 -11.26 -6.65 5.17
N TRP A 171 -12.04 -7.16 4.23
CA TRP A 171 -11.87 -6.83 2.83
C TRP A 171 -12.33 -5.40 2.53
N THR A 172 -11.66 -4.77 1.58
CA THR A 172 -12.00 -3.44 1.02
C THR A 172 -11.96 -3.51 -0.50
N LYS A 173 -12.10 -2.39 -1.21
CA LYS A 173 -11.86 -2.31 -2.68
C LYS A 173 -12.74 -3.25 -3.53
N GLY A 174 -13.90 -3.64 -3.01
CA GLY A 174 -14.82 -4.56 -3.70
C GLY A 174 -14.48 -6.04 -3.62
N PHE A 175 -13.37 -6.42 -2.96
CA PHE A 175 -13.06 -7.82 -2.65
C PHE A 175 -13.98 -8.34 -1.55
N ARG A 176 -14.38 -9.61 -1.64
CA ARG A 176 -15.20 -10.32 -0.65
C ARG A 176 -14.95 -11.83 -0.67
N SER A 177 -13.71 -12.28 -0.90
CA SER A 177 -13.42 -13.71 -0.94
C SER A 177 -13.70 -14.38 0.41
N SER A 178 -14.57 -15.39 0.43
CA SER A 178 -15.07 -16.01 1.66
C SER A 178 -14.00 -16.84 2.37
N GLY A 179 -13.98 -16.82 3.70
CA GLY A 179 -13.05 -17.64 4.50
C GLY A 179 -11.62 -17.11 4.56
N VAL A 180 -11.43 -15.80 4.31
CA VAL A 180 -10.12 -15.13 4.43
C VAL A 180 -10.08 -14.14 5.60
N GLU A 181 -11.16 -13.42 5.87
CA GLU A 181 -11.23 -12.54 7.06
C GLU A 181 -11.06 -13.37 8.34
N GLY A 182 -10.22 -12.90 9.26
CA GLY A 182 -9.77 -13.60 10.45
C GLY A 182 -8.70 -14.67 10.22
N GLN A 183 -8.22 -14.86 8.99
CA GLN A 183 -7.19 -15.85 8.65
C GLN A 183 -5.85 -15.19 8.28
N ASP A 184 -4.76 -15.91 8.56
CA ASP A 184 -3.42 -15.50 8.12
C ASP A 184 -3.25 -15.70 6.61
N VAL A 185 -3.18 -14.60 5.86
CA VAL A 185 -3.09 -14.61 4.40
C VAL A 185 -1.75 -15.17 3.90
N VAL A 186 -0.70 -15.11 4.72
CA VAL A 186 0.59 -15.75 4.39
C VAL A 186 0.40 -17.25 4.31
N SER A 187 -0.23 -17.82 5.33
CA SER A 187 -0.48 -19.26 5.42
C SER A 187 -1.37 -19.74 4.28
N LEU A 188 -2.40 -18.97 3.90
CA LEU A 188 -3.27 -19.28 2.77
C LEU A 188 -2.53 -19.25 1.43
N LEU A 189 -1.69 -18.25 1.21
CA LEU A 189 -0.86 -18.17 -0.01
C LEU A 189 0.18 -19.30 -0.05
N ARG A 190 0.89 -19.57 1.05
CA ARG A 190 1.85 -20.68 1.16
C ARG A 190 1.20 -22.02 0.84
N LYS A 191 -0.02 -22.26 1.34
CA LYS A 191 -0.79 -23.48 1.07
C LYS A 191 -1.08 -23.63 -0.43
N SER A 192 -1.49 -22.56 -1.09
CA SER A 192 -1.85 -22.56 -2.52
C SER A 192 -0.62 -22.74 -3.42
N ILE A 193 0.51 -22.10 -3.08
CA ILE A 193 1.80 -22.31 -3.75
C ILE A 193 2.26 -23.76 -3.62
N LYS A 194 2.18 -24.33 -2.41
CA LYS A 194 2.56 -25.73 -2.15
C LYS A 194 1.68 -26.72 -2.93
N LYS A 195 0.36 -26.50 -2.96
CA LYS A 195 -0.60 -27.34 -3.71
C LYS A 195 -0.24 -27.44 -5.19
N ARG A 196 0.32 -26.38 -5.77
CA ARG A 196 0.66 -26.31 -7.20
C ARG A 196 2.01 -26.94 -7.56
N GLY A 197 2.76 -27.46 -6.58
CA GLY A 197 4.05 -28.12 -6.82
C GLY A 197 5.14 -27.15 -7.28
N VAL A 198 4.96 -25.85 -7.06
CA VAL A 198 5.94 -24.83 -7.41
C VAL A 198 7.10 -24.96 -6.41
N ILE A 199 8.28 -25.38 -6.88
CA ILE A 199 9.51 -25.59 -6.08
C ILE A 199 10.15 -24.24 -5.69
N ILE A 200 9.35 -23.21 -5.42
CA ILE A 200 9.86 -22.03 -4.73
C ILE A 200 9.92 -22.40 -3.25
N GLN A 201 11.12 -22.71 -2.77
CA GLN A 201 11.38 -22.64 -1.34
C GLN A 201 11.37 -21.16 -0.97
N ILE A 202 10.20 -20.66 -0.56
CA ILE A 202 10.02 -19.30 -0.04
C ILE A 202 10.82 -19.22 1.27
N TYR A 203 12.05 -18.69 1.20
CA TYR A 203 12.94 -18.57 2.38
C TYR A 203 12.35 -17.67 3.45
N LYS A 204 11.66 -16.61 3.04
CA LYS A 204 11.03 -15.62 3.92
C LYS A 204 9.85 -15.03 3.17
N HIS A 205 8.68 -15.10 3.77
CA HIS A 205 7.52 -14.37 3.29
C HIS A 205 7.49 -13.08 4.08
N LEU A 206 7.66 -11.94 3.41
CA LEU A 206 7.41 -10.67 4.05
C LEU A 206 5.97 -10.32 3.73
N ASN A 207 5.08 -10.35 4.72
CA ASN A 207 3.75 -9.81 4.54
C ASN A 207 3.88 -8.30 4.66
N ILE A 208 3.63 -7.67 3.53
CA ILE A 208 3.90 -6.28 3.31
C ILE A 208 2.53 -5.61 3.16
N TRP A 209 2.22 -4.71 4.06
CA TRP A 209 1.11 -3.79 3.84
C TRP A 209 1.46 -2.78 2.75
N LYS A 210 0.44 -2.10 2.19
CA LYS A 210 0.59 -0.89 1.36
C LYS A 210 1.63 0.12 1.87
N GLY A 211 1.97 0.08 3.15
CA GLY A 211 3.06 0.85 3.70
C GLY A 211 4.40 0.69 3.02
N ILE A 212 4.64 -0.45 2.35
CA ILE A 212 5.85 -0.66 1.55
C ILE A 212 5.59 -0.52 0.05
N GLU A 213 4.41 -0.21 -0.46
CA GLU A 213 4.42 0.60 -1.70
C GLU A 213 5.13 1.91 -1.38
N THR A 214 4.93 2.48 -0.20
CA THR A 214 5.61 3.71 0.20
C THR A 214 7.01 3.53 0.77
N VAL A 215 7.30 2.42 1.46
CA VAL A 215 8.67 2.03 1.79
C VAL A 215 9.42 1.55 0.54
N LEU A 216 8.86 0.85 -0.45
CA LEU A 216 9.55 0.53 -1.72
C LEU A 216 9.67 1.75 -2.63
N ILE A 217 8.66 2.62 -2.71
CA ILE A 217 8.80 3.95 -3.34
C ILE A 217 9.90 4.72 -2.61
N LYS A 218 10.01 4.63 -1.27
CA LYS A 218 11.14 5.18 -0.51
C LYS A 218 12.42 4.37 -0.65
N CYS A 219 12.44 3.07 -0.88
CA CYS A 219 13.66 2.31 -1.13
C CYS A 219 14.21 2.79 -2.47
N SER A 220 13.36 2.85 -3.49
CA SER A 220 13.68 3.45 -4.78
C SER A 220 14.04 4.93 -4.67
N CYS A 221 13.34 5.73 -3.86
CA CYS A 221 13.63 7.16 -3.67
C CYS A 221 14.79 7.44 -2.73
N SER A 222 15.13 6.62 -1.74
CA SER A 222 16.29 6.77 -0.84
C SER A 222 17.58 6.34 -1.54
N TYR A 223 17.47 5.38 -2.48
CA TYR A 223 18.51 5.08 -3.46
C TYR A 223 18.76 6.26 -4.44
N ILE A 224 17.83 7.21 -4.57
CA ILE A 224 17.88 8.33 -5.54
C ILE A 224 17.97 9.72 -4.86
N HIS A 225 17.48 9.90 -3.63
CA HIS A 225 17.35 11.19 -2.93
C HIS A 225 17.01 11.05 -1.42
N TRP A 226 17.91 11.51 -0.54
CA TRP A 226 17.87 11.33 0.92
C TRP A 226 16.76 12.09 1.70
N LEU A 227 16.05 13.06 1.11
CA LEU A 227 15.15 13.98 1.82
C LEU A 227 13.68 13.50 1.96
N ALA A 228 13.26 12.41 1.30
CA ALA A 228 11.85 11.97 1.24
C ALA A 228 11.41 11.03 2.38
N THR A 229 12.23 10.83 3.41
CA THR A 229 12.26 9.59 4.21
C THR A 229 11.19 9.50 5.31
N VAL A 230 10.55 10.58 5.74
CA VAL A 230 9.74 10.60 7.00
C VAL A 230 8.25 10.24 6.79
N LEU A 231 7.62 10.65 5.68
CA LEU A 231 6.18 10.41 5.43
C LEU A 231 5.96 9.72 4.09
N GLY A 232 5.14 8.69 4.06
CA GLY A 232 4.75 7.97 2.87
C GLY A 232 3.25 8.12 2.61
N THR A 233 2.91 8.68 1.46
CA THR A 233 1.53 8.85 1.00
C THR A 233 1.27 8.05 -0.28
N VAL A 234 0.22 7.22 -0.29
CA VAL A 234 -0.32 6.63 -1.54
C VAL A 234 -1.70 7.24 -1.80
N VAL A 235 -1.78 8.16 -2.77
CA VAL A 235 -3.05 8.72 -3.27
C VAL A 235 -3.48 7.94 -4.50
N LEU A 236 -4.23 6.86 -4.31
CA LEU A 236 -4.95 6.14 -5.37
C LEU A 236 -6.40 5.94 -4.95
N VAL A 237 -7.17 5.15 -5.72
CA VAL A 237 -8.61 4.80 -5.53
C VAL A 237 -9.03 4.55 -4.07
N TRP A 238 -8.07 4.22 -3.19
CA TRP A 238 -8.18 4.23 -1.73
C TRP A 238 -6.88 4.81 -1.13
N THR A 239 -7.01 5.81 -0.25
CA THR A 239 -5.86 6.51 0.38
C THR A 239 -5.47 5.84 1.70
N SER A 240 -4.24 5.36 1.78
CA SER A 240 -3.63 4.85 3.01
C SER A 240 -2.26 5.52 3.18
N PHE A 241 -1.83 5.72 4.43
CA PHE A 241 -0.58 6.42 4.75
C PHE A 241 0.30 5.55 5.62
N CYS A 242 1.61 5.73 5.49
CA CYS A 242 2.58 5.12 6.39
C CYS A 242 3.65 6.11 6.83
N PHE A 243 4.02 6.03 8.09
CA PHE A 243 5.06 6.89 8.65
C PHE A 243 5.89 6.15 9.68
N GLN A 244 7.08 6.69 9.89
CA GLN A 244 8.03 6.21 10.87
C GLN A 244 7.82 6.96 12.18
N ASN A 245 7.66 6.24 13.29
CA ASN A 245 7.54 6.83 14.61
C ASN A 245 8.54 6.20 15.59
N LEU A 246 9.02 6.98 16.54
CA LEU A 246 9.89 6.54 17.63
C LEU A 246 9.00 6.11 18.80
N ILE A 247 9.15 4.87 19.24
CA ILE A 247 8.43 4.33 20.40
C ILE A 247 9.44 3.78 21.39
N LEU A 248 9.17 3.97 22.67
CA LEU A 248 9.91 3.33 23.73
C LEU A 248 9.39 1.90 23.88
N ASP A 249 10.26 0.91 23.73
CA ASP A 249 9.92 -0.48 24.04
C ASP A 249 9.61 -0.64 25.54
N GLY A 250 9.14 -1.83 25.95
CA GLY A 250 8.87 -2.14 27.36
C GLY A 250 10.08 -2.05 28.30
N ASN A 251 11.28 -1.80 27.74
CA ASN A 251 12.55 -1.60 28.44
C ASN A 251 13.10 -0.17 28.29
N ASN A 252 12.28 0.81 27.87
CA ASN A 252 12.67 2.21 27.65
C ASN A 252 13.76 2.42 26.57
N ARG A 253 13.94 1.49 25.63
CA ARG A 253 14.78 1.70 24.44
C ARG A 253 13.97 2.36 23.35
N GLN A 254 14.54 3.38 22.71
CA GLN A 254 13.95 3.95 21.50
C GLN A 254 14.07 2.94 20.36
N GLU A 255 12.93 2.40 19.95
CA GLU A 255 12.80 1.59 18.74
C GLU A 255 11.96 2.34 17.71
N THR A 256 12.37 2.24 16.46
CA THR A 256 11.71 2.90 15.36
C THR A 256 10.75 1.93 14.68
N PHE A 257 9.48 2.29 14.59
CA PHE A 257 8.45 1.47 13.95
C PHE A 257 7.77 2.21 12.81
N TRP A 258 7.46 1.46 11.76
CA TRP A 258 6.58 1.92 10.70
C TRP A 258 5.14 1.55 11.03
N PHE A 259 4.25 2.52 10.86
CA PHE A 259 2.82 2.37 11.12
C PHE A 259 2.01 2.54 9.85
N ALA A 260 0.98 1.69 9.70
CA ALA A 260 0.00 1.78 8.63
C ALA A 260 -1.34 2.32 9.10
N LEU A 261 -1.87 3.24 8.30
CA LEU A 261 -3.20 3.83 8.42
C LEU A 261 -4.11 3.14 7.38
N PRO A 262 -5.09 2.31 7.79
CA PRO A 262 -6.03 1.68 6.88
C PRO A 262 -6.86 2.71 6.10
#